data_AF-U7HEA7-F1
#
_entry.id   AF-U7HEA7-F1
#
_cell.length_a   1.000
_cell.length_b   1.000
_cell.length_c   1.000
_cell.angle_alpha   90.00
_cell.angle_beta   90.00
_cell.angle_gamma   90.00
#
_symmetry.space_group_name_H-M   'P 1'
#
loop_
_entity.id
_entity.type
_entity.pdbx_description
1 polymer ?
#
loop_
_entity_poly.entity_id
_entity_poly.type
_entity_poly.pdbx_seq_one_letter_code
_entity_poly.pdbx_strand_id
1 'polypeptide(L)'
;MARKGVAKHGISIRLACVVYGISETCYRYQAKLSGENALVADWLLRLTQTHKRWGFGLCFLYLRNVKGYTWNHKRVYRIYRELELNA
;
A
#
# COMPACT_ATOMS: atom_id res chain seq x y z
N MET A 1 -2.95 -15.23 -3.39
CA MET A 1 -2.89 -16.62 -3.91
C MET A 1 -3.89 -17.53 -3.20
N ALA A 2 -3.74 -17.84 -1.92
CA ALA A 2 -4.63 -18.75 -1.20
C ALA A 2 -6.13 -18.34 -1.21
N ARG A 3 -6.44 -17.05 -1.01
CA ARG A 3 -7.83 -16.55 -1.13
C ARG A 3 -8.44 -16.77 -2.52
N LYS A 4 -7.64 -16.62 -3.58
CA LYS A 4 -8.08 -16.89 -4.96
C LYS A 4 -8.34 -18.38 -5.16
N GLY A 5 -7.54 -19.26 -4.56
CA GLY A 5 -7.74 -20.71 -4.59
C GLY A 5 -9.05 -21.14 -3.92
N VAL A 6 -9.37 -20.60 -2.75
CA VAL A 6 -10.66 -20.82 -2.06
C VAL A 6 -11.84 -20.38 -2.93
N ALA A 7 -11.78 -19.17 -3.50
CA ALA A 7 -12.86 -18.65 -4.32
C ALA A 7 -13.04 -19.40 -5.66
N LYS A 8 -11.95 -19.83 -6.29
CA LYS A 8 -11.97 -20.50 -7.60
C LYS A 8 -12.34 -21.98 -7.52
N HIS A 9 -11.91 -22.67 -6.46
CA HIS A 9 -12.05 -24.12 -6.35
C HIS A 9 -13.05 -24.55 -5.25
N GLY A 10 -13.66 -23.62 -4.52
CA GLY A 10 -14.62 -23.94 -3.44
C GLY A 10 -14.01 -24.70 -2.27
N ILE A 11 -12.68 -24.74 -2.16
CA ILE A 11 -11.96 -25.48 -1.13
C ILE A 11 -12.02 -24.77 0.22
N SER A 12 -11.99 -25.53 1.31
CA SER A 12 -11.97 -24.95 2.65
C SER A 12 -10.69 -24.11 2.90
N ILE A 13 -10.79 -23.11 3.77
CA ILE A 13 -9.64 -22.26 4.15
C ILE A 13 -8.48 -23.13 4.66
N ARG A 14 -8.78 -24.16 5.46
CA ARG A 14 -7.79 -25.12 5.96
C ARG A 14 -7.05 -25.80 4.83
N LEU A 15 -7.78 -26.35 3.85
CA LEU A 15 -7.19 -27.04 2.71
C LEU A 15 -6.33 -26.08 1.88
N ALA A 16 -6.79 -24.85 1.65
CA ALA A 16 -6.01 -23.84 0.95
C ALA A 16 -4.73 -23.47 1.72
N CYS A 17 -4.78 -23.30 3.04
CA CYS A 17 -3.61 -23.01 3.87
C CYS A 17 -2.56 -24.14 3.77
N VAL A 18 -2.98 -25.40 3.79
CA VAL A 18 -2.09 -26.56 3.62
C VAL A 18 -1.46 -26.59 2.23
N VAL A 19 -2.27 -26.47 1.18
CA VAL A 19 -1.79 -26.52 -0.22
C VAL A 19 -0.80 -25.40 -0.53
N TYR A 20 -1.02 -24.20 0.01
CA TYR A 20 -0.14 -23.05 -0.20
C TYR A 20 0.96 -22.90 0.87
N GLY A 21 1.03 -23.79 1.86
CA GLY A 21 2.05 -23.76 2.92
C GLY A 21 2.00 -22.51 3.81
N ILE A 22 0.81 -21.92 4.02
CA ILE A 22 0.63 -20.71 4.85
C ILE A 22 -0.21 -20.99 6.09
N SER A 23 0.01 -20.21 7.15
CA SER A 23 -0.82 -20.29 8.35
C SER A 23 -2.22 -19.68 8.12
N GLU A 24 -3.21 -20.14 8.90
CA GLU A 24 -4.54 -19.52 8.91
C GLU A 24 -4.49 -18.03 9.33
N THR A 25 -3.53 -17.65 10.18
CA THR A 25 -3.32 -16.24 10.58
C THR A 25 -2.85 -15.39 9.41
N CYS A 26 -1.94 -15.91 8.57
CA CYS A 26 -1.53 -15.26 7.32
C CYS A 26 -2.71 -15.16 6.34
N TYR A 27 -3.52 -16.22 6.22
CA TYR A 27 -4.71 -16.21 5.37
C TYR A 27 -5.74 -15.15 5.80
N ARG A 28 -6.00 -15.05 7.11
CA ARG A 28 -6.96 -14.09 7.69
C ARG A 28 -6.37 -12.69 7.84
N TYR A 29 -5.06 -12.51 7.69
CA TYR A 29 -4.42 -11.21 7.80
C TYR A 29 -5.06 -10.22 6.82
N GLN A 30 -5.56 -9.11 7.37
CA GLN A 30 -6.07 -8.00 6.60
C GLN A 30 -5.18 -6.80 6.94
N ALA A 31 -4.62 -6.16 5.92
CA ALA A 31 -3.80 -4.98 6.11
C ALA A 31 -4.66 -3.88 6.77
N LYS A 32 -4.41 -3.60 8.05
CA LYS A 32 -5.18 -2.66 8.89
C LYS A 32 -4.99 -1.17 8.55
N LEU A 33 -4.26 -0.83 7.49
CA LEU A 33 -3.74 0.53 7.25
C LEU A 33 -4.25 1.16 5.94
N SER A 34 -5.43 0.76 5.45
CA SER A 34 -5.97 1.30 4.20
C SER A 34 -6.26 2.81 4.24
N GLY A 35 -6.81 3.32 5.36
CA GLY A 35 -7.26 4.73 5.44
C GLY A 35 -6.11 5.74 5.37
N GLU A 36 -5.08 5.57 6.18
CA GLU A 36 -3.94 6.48 6.15
C GLU A 36 -3.10 6.28 4.87
N ASN A 37 -3.02 5.06 4.33
CA ASN A 37 -2.39 4.86 3.01
C ASN A 37 -3.13 5.62 1.90
N ALA A 38 -4.46 5.62 1.92
CA ALA A 38 -5.26 6.37 0.96
C ALA A 38 -5.03 7.88 1.09
N LEU A 39 -4.88 8.38 2.32
CA LEU A 39 -4.58 9.80 2.55
C LEU A 39 -3.16 10.17 2.08
N VAL A 40 -2.16 9.30 2.30
CA VAL A 40 -0.82 9.48 1.71
C VAL A 40 -0.92 9.52 0.18
N ALA A 41 -1.68 8.60 -0.42
CA ALA A 41 -1.82 8.52 -1.87
C ALA A 41 -2.47 9.77 -2.47
N ASP A 42 -3.57 10.25 -1.87
CA ASP A 42 -4.26 11.48 -2.29
C ASP A 42 -3.33 12.69 -2.24
N TRP A 43 -2.55 12.83 -1.17
CA TRP A 43 -1.55 13.90 -1.06
C TRP A 43 -0.46 13.81 -2.14
N LEU A 44 0.09 12.62 -2.38
CA LEU A 44 1.11 12.42 -3.41
C LEU A 44 0.57 12.74 -4.81
N LEU A 45 -0.68 12.35 -5.12
CA LEU A 45 -1.34 12.68 -6.38
C LEU A 45 -1.53 14.19 -6.54
N ARG A 46 -2.04 14.88 -5.52
CA ARG A 46 -2.21 16.34 -5.55
C ARG A 46 -0.89 17.07 -5.77
N LEU A 47 0.17 16.64 -5.07
CA LEU A 47 1.49 17.27 -5.17
C LEU A 47 2.11 17.05 -6.55
N THR A 48 2.02 15.85 -7.10
CA THR A 48 2.56 15.55 -8.44
C THR A 48 1.76 16.22 -9.56
N GLN A 49 0.44 16.39 -9.40
CA GLN A 49 -0.37 17.15 -10.36
C GLN A 49 -0.07 18.66 -10.32
N THR A 50 0.06 19.22 -9.11
CA THR A 50 0.31 20.66 -8.92
C THR A 50 1.75 21.03 -9.28
N HIS A 51 2.71 20.16 -8.95
CA HIS A 51 4.14 20.39 -9.14
C HIS A 51 4.74 19.26 -9.98
N LYS A 52 4.46 19.25 -11.28
CA LYS A 52 4.87 18.20 -12.23
C LYS A 52 6.38 17.89 -12.29
N ARG A 53 7.24 18.80 -11.81
CA ARG A 53 8.71 18.61 -11.75
C ARG A 53 9.19 18.01 -10.43
N TRP A 54 8.30 17.87 -9.43
CA TRP A 54 8.68 17.34 -8.14
C TRP A 54 8.76 15.83 -8.19
N GLY A 55 9.96 15.31 -7.94
CA GLY A 55 10.13 13.89 -7.62
C GLY A 55 9.72 13.57 -6.19
N PHE A 56 9.83 12.28 -5.84
CA PHE A 56 9.48 11.76 -4.51
C PHE A 56 10.10 12.56 -3.34
N GLY A 57 11.38 12.92 -3.41
CA GLY A 57 12.09 13.59 -2.32
C GLY A 57 11.44 14.92 -1.92
N LEU A 58 11.06 15.74 -2.90
CA LEU A 58 10.39 17.01 -2.66
C LEU A 58 8.96 16.82 -2.13
N CYS A 59 8.23 15.84 -2.67
CA CYS A 59 6.90 15.48 -2.16
C CYS A 59 6.97 15.05 -0.69
N PHE A 60 7.92 14.19 -0.33
CA PHE A 60 8.10 13.73 1.05
C PHE A 60 8.51 14.85 2.00
N LEU A 61 9.47 15.70 1.59
CA LEU A 61 9.90 16.85 2.39
C LEU A 61 8.76 17.84 2.63
N TYR A 62 7.92 18.09 1.62
CA TYR A 62 6.73 18.94 1.79
C TYR A 62 5.76 18.33 2.81
N LEU A 63 5.47 17.04 2.70
CA LEU A 63 4.56 16.37 3.64
C LEU A 63 5.10 16.38 5.07
N ARG A 64 6.42 16.23 5.23
CA ARG A 64 7.06 16.22 6.55
C ARG A 64 7.18 17.62 7.15
N ASN A 65 7.63 18.61 6.39
CA ASN A 65 8.04 19.90 6.91
C ASN A 65 6.95 20.98 6.80
N VAL A 66 6.09 20.90 5.78
CA VAL A 66 5.02 21.88 5.57
C VAL A 66 3.71 21.39 6.17
N LYS A 67 3.35 20.12 5.92
CA LYS A 67 2.13 19.52 6.48
C LYS A 67 2.33 18.90 7.86
N GLY A 68 3.58 18.68 8.29
CA GLY A 68 3.88 18.16 9.62
C GLY A 68 3.59 16.66 9.79
N TYR A 69 3.34 15.91 8.71
CA TYR A 69 3.04 14.49 8.82
C TYR A 69 4.25 13.68 9.24
N THR A 70 4.11 12.90 10.30
CA THR A 70 5.20 12.09 10.85
C THR A 70 5.33 10.71 10.19
N TRP A 71 4.85 10.55 8.95
CA TRP A 71 4.85 9.28 8.24
C TRP A 71 6.24 8.70 8.03
N ASN A 72 6.30 7.37 8.05
CA ASN A 72 7.52 6.63 7.78
C ASN A 72 7.91 6.78 6.30
N HIS A 73 9.16 7.19 6.05
CA HIS A 73 9.70 7.37 4.71
C HIS A 73 9.53 6.13 3.80
N LYS A 74 9.85 4.93 4.30
CA LYS A 74 9.74 3.68 3.52
C LYS A 74 8.28 3.39 3.13
N ARG A 75 7.33 3.73 4.00
CA ARG A 75 5.90 3.56 3.73
C ARG A 75 5.42 4.51 2.64
N VAL A 76 5.76 5.80 2.74
CA VAL A 76 5.38 6.80 1.73
C VAL A 76 6.01 6.48 0.38
N TYR A 77 7.28 6.05 0.38
CA TYR A 77 7.97 5.62 -0.84
C TYR A 77 7.29 4.41 -1.51
N ARG A 78 6.88 3.40 -0.72
CA ARG A 78 6.15 2.25 -1.26
C ARG A 78 4.85 2.69 -1.95
N ILE A 79 4.08 3.57 -1.31
CA ILE A 79 2.81 4.08 -1.87
C ILE A 79 3.08 4.91 -3.12
N TYR A 80 4.09 5.78 -3.11
CA TYR A 80 4.52 6.55 -4.29
C TYR A 80 4.88 5.65 -5.48
N ARG A 81 5.55 4.53 -5.22
CA ARG A 81 5.89 3.53 -6.24
C ARG A 81 4.67 2.76 -6.75
N GLU A 82 3.74 2.40 -5.87
CA GLU A 82 2.47 1.74 -6.24
C GLU A 82 1.57 2.62 -7.11
N LEU A 83 1.68 3.95 -6.98
CA LEU A 83 0.95 4.91 -7.82
C LEU A 83 1.58 5.11 -9.20
N GLU A 84 2.69 4.44 -9.51
CA GLU A 84 3.41 4.52 -10.80
C GLU A 84 3.68 5.97 -11.27
N LEU A 85 3.89 6.90 -10.33
CA LEU A 85 4.16 8.33 -10.60
C LEU A 85 5.52 8.61 -11.28
N ASN A 86 6.19 7.59 -11.80
CA ASN A 86 7.39 7.70 -12.62
C ASN A 86 7.05 7.17 -14.02
N ALA A 87 6.44 8.02 -14.85
CA ALA A 87 6.36 7.83 -16.29
C ALA A 87 7.32 8.80 -16.98
#